data_AF-A0A956KQ40-F1
#
_entry.id   AF-A0A956KQ40-F1
#
_cell.length_a   1.000
_cell.length_b   1.000
_cell.length_c   1.000
_cell.angle_alpha   90.00
_cell.angle_beta   90.00
_cell.angle_gamma   90.00
#
_symmetry.space_group_name_H-M   'P 1'
#
loop_
_entity.id
_entity.type
_entity.pdbx_description
1 polymer ?
#
loop_
_entity_poly.entity_id
_entity_poly.type
_entity_poly.pdbx_seq_one_letter_code
_entity_poly.pdbx_strand_id
1 'polypeptide(L)'
;DVDIRLPVKKGVTGTAAADSSEVDWDATWSLVSALVATGEVQYIFLTHSLQKNLYNAGKRAGASKDMLERMIQYPNKSGTNNGIVRHAAGHTSHIHVRFNCAANETRCESY
;
A
#
# COMPACT_ATOMS: atom_id res chain seq x y z
N ASP A 1 -14.36 0.50 -1.33
CA ASP A 1 -12.98 0.62 -1.82
C ASP A 1 -12.66 2.06 -2.17
N VAL A 2 -11.39 2.45 -2.21
CA VAL A 2 -10.96 3.79 -2.66
C VAL A 2 -9.60 3.72 -3.36
N ASP A 3 -9.45 4.46 -4.45
CA ASP A 3 -8.16 4.68 -5.10
C ASP A 3 -7.53 5.98 -4.61
N ILE A 4 -6.30 5.89 -4.10
CA ILE A 4 -5.53 7.03 -3.60
C ILE A 4 -4.26 7.14 -4.43
N ARG A 5 -4.07 8.28 -5.09
CA ARG A 5 -2.82 8.55 -5.84
C ARG A 5 -1.62 8.48 -4.90
N LEU A 6 -0.51 7.96 -5.41
CA LEU A 6 0.74 7.93 -4.66
C LEU A 6 1.20 9.36 -4.34
N PRO A 7 1.50 9.69 -3.06
CA PRO A 7 2.11 10.96 -2.69
C PRO A 7 3.33 11.26 -3.54
N VAL A 8 3.46 12.51 -4.00
CA VAL A 8 4.59 12.96 -4.82
C VAL A 8 5.55 13.80 -3.98
N LYS A 9 6.84 13.77 -4.35
CA LYS A 9 7.87 14.59 -3.72
C LYS A 9 7.58 16.08 -3.93
N LYS A 10 8.02 16.89 -2.97
CA LYS A 10 7.97 18.36 -3.08
C LYS A 10 8.66 18.83 -4.37
N GLY A 11 7.98 19.69 -5.12
CA GLY A 11 8.50 20.27 -6.37
C GLY A 11 8.10 19.51 -7.64
N VAL A 12 7.50 18.33 -7.53
CA VAL A 12 6.86 17.66 -8.67
C VAL A 12 5.66 18.49 -9.11
N THR A 13 5.64 18.88 -10.39
CA THR A 13 4.53 19.64 -10.97
C THR A 13 3.44 18.69 -11.46
N GLY A 14 2.21 18.87 -10.98
CA GLY A 14 1.08 18.02 -11.35
C GLY A 14 0.51 17.26 -10.14
N THR A 15 -0.50 16.42 -10.40
CA THR A 15 -1.24 15.70 -9.36
C THR A 15 -0.91 14.21 -9.29
N ALA A 16 0.05 13.73 -10.07
CA ALA A 16 0.53 12.34 -10.08
C ALA A 16 2.01 12.31 -10.44
N ALA A 17 2.72 11.31 -9.90
CA ALA A 17 4.08 10.99 -10.31
C ALA A 17 4.09 10.46 -11.75
N ALA A 18 5.02 10.95 -12.57
CA ALA A 18 5.29 10.41 -13.90
C ALA A 18 5.94 9.02 -13.81
N ASP A 19 6.81 8.81 -12.81
CA ASP A 19 7.43 7.52 -12.52
C ASP A 19 7.73 7.32 -11.02
N SER A 20 8.18 6.12 -10.67
CA SER A 20 8.39 5.73 -9.26
C SER A 20 9.42 6.56 -8.49
N SER A 21 10.30 7.29 -9.18
CA SER A 21 11.32 8.15 -8.56
C SER A 21 10.74 9.47 -8.05
N GLU A 22 9.59 9.91 -8.59
CA GLU A 22 8.88 11.11 -8.15
C GLU A 22 7.95 10.86 -6.95
N VAL A 23 7.66 9.59 -6.66
CA VAL A 23 6.85 9.20 -5.51
C VAL A 23 7.60 9.47 -4.20
N ASP A 24 6.91 10.09 -3.26
CA ASP A 24 7.35 10.21 -1.88
C ASP A 24 7.01 8.91 -1.14
N TRP A 25 7.95 7.97 -1.14
CA TRP A 25 7.77 6.66 -0.52
C TRP A 25 7.70 6.71 1.00
N ASP A 26 8.28 7.73 1.64
CA ASP A 26 8.22 7.88 3.10
C ASP A 26 6.83 8.38 3.52
N ALA A 27 6.26 9.32 2.77
CA ALA A 27 4.86 9.73 2.91
C ALA A 27 3.89 8.58 2.55
N THR A 28 4.18 7.82 1.50
CA THR A 28 3.37 6.65 1.10
C THR A 28 3.37 5.59 2.19
N TRP A 29 4.53 5.27 2.78
CA TRP A 29 4.64 4.35 3.91
C TRP A 29 3.84 4.83 5.12
N SER A 30 3.92 6.13 5.43
CA SER A 30 3.18 6.72 6.55
C SER A 30 1.67 6.62 6.34
N LEU A 31 1.18 6.89 5.13
CA LEU A 31 -0.23 6.74 4.77
C LEU A 31 -0.69 5.28 4.88
N VAL A 32 0.04 4.35 4.27
CA VAL A 32 -0.27 2.90 4.33
C VAL A 32 -0.29 2.42 5.77
N SER A 33 0.69 2.83 6.58
CA SER A 33 0.78 2.42 7.98
C SER A 33 -0.37 2.97 8.81
N ALA A 34 -0.75 4.24 8.59
CA ALA A 34 -1.90 4.84 9.26
C ALA A 34 -3.21 4.15 8.90
N LEU A 35 -3.42 3.82 7.62
CA LEU A 35 -4.60 3.08 7.16
C LEU A 35 -4.67 1.69 7.80
N VAL A 36 -3.56 0.94 7.80
CA VAL A 36 -3.49 -0.40 8.39
C VAL A 36 -3.70 -0.37 9.92
N ALA A 37 -3.16 0.65 10.60
CA ALA A 37 -3.28 0.77 12.05
C ALA A 37 -4.72 0.97 12.54
N THR A 38 -5.67 1.33 11.66
CA THR A 38 -7.09 1.42 12.02
C THR A 38 -7.71 0.04 12.30
N GLY A 39 -7.14 -1.04 11.75
CA GLY A 39 -7.76 -2.37 11.79
C GLY A 39 -8.89 -2.56 10.76
N GLU A 40 -9.23 -1.53 9.98
CA GLU A 40 -10.37 -1.53 9.07
C GLU A 40 -9.99 -1.89 7.63
N VAL A 41 -8.70 -2.06 7.34
CA VAL A 41 -8.21 -2.40 6.00
C VAL A 41 -8.17 -3.91 5.81
N GLN A 42 -8.79 -4.37 4.73
CA GLN A 42 -8.70 -5.75 4.29
C GLN A 42 -7.40 -5.95 3.49
N TYR A 43 -7.26 -5.23 2.37
CA TYR A 43 -6.09 -5.30 1.49
C TYR A 43 -5.78 -3.92 0.89
N ILE A 44 -4.52 -3.73 0.50
CA ILE A 44 -4.08 -2.59 -0.30
C ILE A 44 -3.39 -3.12 -1.55
N PHE A 45 -3.88 -2.75 -2.75
CA PHE A 45 -3.19 -3.16 -3.97
C PHE A 45 -2.15 -2.13 -4.41
N LEU A 46 -0.94 -2.62 -4.67
CA LEU A 46 0.19 -1.90 -5.24
C LEU A 46 0.98 -2.86 -6.13
N THR A 47 1.35 -2.43 -7.34
CA THR A 47 2.12 -3.27 -8.26
C THR A 47 3.41 -3.77 -7.59
N HIS A 48 3.72 -5.06 -7.73
CA HIS A 48 4.80 -5.73 -7.00
C HIS A 48 6.17 -5.05 -7.19
N SER A 49 6.46 -4.56 -8.39
CA SER A 49 7.71 -3.85 -8.70
C SER A 49 7.91 -2.57 -7.86
N LEU A 50 6.82 -1.93 -7.42
CA LEU A 50 6.86 -0.73 -6.58
C LEU A 50 6.91 -1.04 -5.09
N GLN A 51 6.49 -2.24 -4.67
CA GLN A 51 6.49 -2.63 -3.26
C GLN A 51 7.90 -2.65 -2.64
N LYS A 52 8.95 -2.86 -3.44
CA LYS A 52 10.34 -2.73 -2.96
C LYS A 52 10.64 -1.33 -2.43
N ASN A 53 10.11 -0.28 -3.09
CA ASN A 53 10.32 1.09 -2.66
C ASN A 53 9.59 1.39 -1.34
N LEU A 54 8.35 0.91 -1.22
CA LEU A 54 7.57 0.98 0.01
C LEU A 54 8.21 0.20 1.16
N TYR A 55 8.71 -1.01 0.91
CA TYR A 55 9.44 -1.83 1.87
C TYR A 55 10.68 -1.11 2.40
N ASN A 56 11.46 -0.51 1.50
CA ASN A 56 12.63 0.27 1.88
C ASN A 56 12.27 1.53 2.69
N ALA A 57 11.14 2.18 2.38
CA ALA A 57 10.63 3.29 3.18
C ALA A 57 10.25 2.83 4.60
N GLY A 58 9.56 1.71 4.74
CA GLY A 58 9.25 1.13 6.05
C GLY A 58 10.51 0.79 6.85
N LYS A 59 11.55 0.24 6.20
CA LYS A 59 12.85 0.03 6.84
C LYS A 59 13.49 1.33 7.34
N ARG A 60 13.47 2.39 6.51
CA ARG A 60 13.99 3.71 6.93
C ARG A 60 13.20 4.29 8.10
N ALA A 61 11.89 4.05 8.14
CA ALA A 61 11.01 4.45 9.24
C ALA A 61 11.15 3.57 10.51
N GLY A 62 12.03 2.56 10.51
CA GLY A 62 12.30 1.71 11.68
C GLY A 62 11.33 0.53 11.85
N ALA A 63 10.55 0.17 10.83
CA ALA A 63 9.68 -1.01 10.89
C ALA A 63 10.50 -2.29 11.07
N SER A 64 10.07 -3.15 12.00
CA SER A 64 10.71 -4.46 12.21
C SER A 64 10.50 -5.38 11.00
N LYS A 65 11.36 -6.39 10.87
CA LYS A 65 11.22 -7.40 9.80
C LYS A 65 9.83 -8.07 9.84
N ASP A 66 9.37 -8.45 11.02
CA ASP A 66 8.07 -9.12 11.21
C ASP A 66 6.88 -8.19 10.90
N MET A 67 7.04 -6.88 11.15
CA MET A 67 6.04 -5.90 10.74
C MET A 67 6.00 -5.80 9.22
N LEU A 68 7.15 -5.68 8.56
CA LEU A 68 7.23 -5.60 7.11
C LEU A 68 6.67 -6.84 6.42
N GLU A 69 6.95 -8.03 6.94
CA GLU A 69 6.43 -9.30 6.41
C GLU A 69 4.90 -9.41 6.53
N ARG A 70 4.32 -8.93 7.64
CA ARG A 70 2.86 -8.88 7.79
C ARG A 70 2.22 -7.79 6.93
N MET A 71 2.93 -6.70 6.66
CA MET A 71 2.36 -5.55 5.94
C MET A 71 2.52 -5.66 4.44
N ILE A 72 3.65 -6.14 3.92
CA ILE A 72 3.99 -6.03 2.49
C ILE A 72 4.32 -7.41 1.94
N GLN A 73 3.70 -7.76 0.80
CA GLN A 73 3.97 -9.01 0.11
C GLN A 73 5.44 -9.17 -0.29
N TYR A 74 6.06 -8.12 -0.85
CA TYR A 74 7.50 -8.08 -1.11
C TYR A 74 8.31 -8.32 0.20
N PRO A 75 9.30 -9.22 0.21
CA PRO A 75 10.01 -9.78 -0.95
C PRO A 75 9.46 -11.11 -1.51
N ASN A 76 8.33 -11.62 -1.02
CA ASN A 76 7.71 -12.83 -1.56
C ASN A 76 7.27 -12.61 -3.02
N LYS A 77 7.13 -13.71 -3.77
CA LYS A 77 6.69 -13.68 -5.18
C LYS A 77 5.30 -13.06 -5.31
N SER A 78 5.04 -12.38 -6.42
CA SER A 78 3.79 -11.65 -6.69
C SER A 78 2.51 -12.49 -6.65
N GLY A 79 2.59 -13.82 -6.79
CA GLY A 79 1.44 -14.74 -6.69
C GLY A 79 1.14 -15.29 -5.29
N THR A 80 1.89 -14.90 -4.26
CA THR A 80 1.74 -15.48 -2.90
C THR A 80 0.57 -14.90 -2.09
N ASN A 81 0.06 -13.71 -2.44
CA ASN A 81 -0.97 -12.98 -1.69
C ASN A 81 -0.66 -12.79 -0.18
N ASN A 82 0.62 -12.83 0.20
CA ASN A 82 1.06 -12.58 1.57
C ASN A 82 0.97 -11.08 1.92
N GLY A 83 0.73 -10.77 3.19
CA GLY A 83 0.65 -9.40 3.69
C GLY A 83 -0.62 -8.64 3.28
N ILE A 84 -0.75 -7.42 3.81
CA ILE A 84 -1.90 -6.53 3.52
C ILE A 84 -1.71 -5.81 2.18
N VAL A 85 -0.50 -5.32 1.90
CA VAL A 85 -0.13 -4.73 0.62
C VAL A 85 0.19 -5.86 -0.37
N ARG A 86 -0.67 -6.03 -1.37
CA ARG A 86 -0.65 -7.14 -2.34
C ARG A 86 -0.50 -6.65 -3.76
N HIS A 87 -0.02 -7.52 -4.62
CA HIS A 87 0.06 -7.26 -6.05
C HIS A 87 -1.31 -7.37 -6.71
N ALA A 88 -1.66 -6.34 -7.49
CA ALA A 88 -2.60 -6.45 -8.60
C ALA A 88 -2.06 -5.64 -9.78
N ALA A 89 -2.32 -6.09 -11.01
CA ALA A 89 -1.85 -5.39 -12.21
C ALA A 89 -2.50 -3.99 -12.32
N GLY A 90 -1.80 -3.01 -12.91
CA GLY A 90 -2.31 -1.65 -13.16
C GLY A 90 -2.18 -0.65 -12.00
N HIS A 91 -1.86 -1.09 -10.79
CA HIS A 91 -1.71 -0.24 -9.60
C HIS A 91 -0.31 0.38 -9.54
N THR A 92 0.03 1.20 -10.53
CA THR A 92 1.39 1.78 -10.71
C THR A 92 1.49 3.24 -10.30
N SER A 93 0.36 3.96 -10.25
CA SER A 93 0.28 5.39 -9.92
C SER A 93 -0.57 5.69 -8.68
N HIS A 94 -1.23 4.68 -8.13
CA HIS A 94 -2.13 4.75 -6.98
C HIS A 94 -2.06 3.46 -6.16
N ILE A 95 -2.52 3.55 -4.92
CA ILE A 95 -2.92 2.40 -4.12
C ILE A 95 -4.44 2.25 -4.18
N HIS A 96 -4.91 1.02 -4.28
CA HIS A 96 -6.33 0.70 -4.11
C HIS A 96 -6.53 0.11 -2.73
N VAL A 97 -7.33 0.76 -1.89
CA VAL A 97 -7.59 0.34 -0.51
C VAL A 97 -8.96 -0.31 -0.45
N ARG A 98 -8.98 -1.58 -0.04
CA ARG A 98 -10.19 -2.30 0.33
C ARG A 98 -10.34 -2.29 1.84
N PHE A 99 -11.53 -1.93 2.30
CA PHE A 99 -11.89 -1.96 3.71
C PHE A 99 -12.68 -3.23 4.04
N ASN A 100 -12.63 -3.63 5.29
CA ASN A 100 -13.51 -4.66 5.83
C ASN A 100 -14.97 -4.17 5.77
N CYS A 101 -15.89 -5.11 5.72
CA CYS A 101 -17.31 -4.81 5.92
C CYS A 101 -17.53 -4.21 7.32
N ALA A 102 -18.32 -3.15 7.42
CA ALA A 102 -18.66 -2.60 8.71
C ALA A 102 -19.63 -3.54 9.46
N ALA A 103 -19.61 -3.50 10.80
CA ALA A 103 -20.33 -4.45 11.66
C ALA A 103 -21.84 -4.59 11.36
N ASN A 104 -22.48 -3.55 10.81
CA ASN A 104 -23.93 -3.52 10.53
C ASN A 104 -24.26 -3.70 9.04
N GLU A 105 -23.29 -4.01 8.19
CA GLU A 105 -23.49 -4.24 6.76
C GLU A 105 -23.83 -5.71 6.49
N THR A 106 -25.06 -6.10 6.80
CA THR A 106 -25.55 -7.51 6.79
C THR A 106 -25.50 -8.21 5.42
N ARG A 107 -25.24 -7.46 4.34
CA ARG A 107 -25.13 -7.98 2.98
C ARG A 107 -23.72 -7.84 2.39
N CYS A 108 -22.76 -7.33 3.17
CA CYS A 108 -21.40 -7.17 2.73
C CYS A 108 -20.63 -8.49 2.90
N GLU A 109 -19.79 -8.82 1.91
CA GLU A 109 -18.95 -10.01 1.89
C GLU A 109 -17.48 -9.62 1.92
N SER A 110 -16.73 -10.24 2.84
CA SER A 110 -15.27 -10.13 2.91
C SER A 110 -14.65 -11.40 2.30
N TYR A 111 -13.59 -11.22 1.51
CA TYR A 111 -12.93 -12.29 0.73
C TYR A 111 -11.48 -12.55 1.13
#